data_AF-A0A938CK81-F1
#
_entry.id   AF-A0A938CK81-F1
#
_cell.length_a   1.000
_cell.length_b   1.000
_cell.length_c   1.000
_cell.angle_alpha   90.00
_cell.angle_beta   90.00
_cell.angle_gamma   90.00
#
_symmetry.space_group_name_H-M   'P 1'
#
loop_
_entity.id
_entity.type
_entity.pdbx_description
1 polymer ?
#
loop_
_entity_poly.entity_id
_entity_poly.type
_entity_poly.pdbx_seq_one_letter_code
_entity_poly.pdbx_strand_id
1 'polypeptide(L)'
;MRELACGLALMMTACATWAEVGLRIGPESATEWSAQVSWQGNPSEACSVSVRDAALDFCVPEPNRGMKWVHRLDPADVFAYRWLVVRYRMVSYAPGPIDYLLWCNADTGEDGLRLLPPHAPEWD
;
A
#
# COMPACT_ATOMS: atom_id res chain seq x y z
N MET A 1 10.96 40.96 -45.45
CA MET A 1 11.46 41.08 -44.07
C MET A 1 10.50 41.96 -43.29
N ARG A 2 9.68 41.35 -42.43
CA ARG A 2 8.96 41.99 -41.34
C ARG A 2 8.66 40.90 -40.32
N GLU A 3 9.31 41.02 -39.19
CA GLU A 3 9.32 40.06 -38.10
C GLU A 3 7.96 40.01 -37.42
N LEU A 4 7.44 38.81 -37.19
CA LEU A 4 6.33 38.56 -36.28
C LEU A 4 6.84 37.60 -35.21
N ALA A 5 7.41 38.19 -34.16
CA ALA A 5 7.55 37.54 -32.87
C ALA A 5 6.16 37.46 -32.25
N CYS A 6 5.57 36.26 -32.21
CA CYS A 6 4.32 36.00 -31.52
C CYS A 6 4.49 34.79 -30.60
N GLY A 7 4.55 35.08 -29.31
CA GLY A 7 3.86 34.29 -28.30
C GLY A 7 4.54 33.00 -27.87
N LEU A 8 5.46 33.13 -26.92
CA LEU A 8 5.82 32.09 -25.97
C LEU A 8 4.53 31.61 -25.25
N ALA A 9 3.87 30.59 -25.79
CA ALA A 9 2.78 29.92 -25.09
C ALA A 9 3.41 28.96 -24.07
N LEU A 10 3.73 29.50 -22.89
CA LEU A 10 3.84 28.70 -21.67
C LEU A 10 2.44 28.10 -21.43
N MET A 11 2.15 26.94 -22.01
CA MET A 11 1.14 26.05 -21.45
C MET A 11 1.73 25.52 -20.15
N MET A 12 1.55 26.30 -19.10
CA MET A 12 1.52 25.79 -17.73
C MET A 12 0.38 24.79 -17.70
N THR A 13 0.68 23.53 -18.02
CA THR A 13 -0.17 22.41 -17.67
C THR A 13 -0.42 22.55 -16.19
N ALA A 14 -1.59 23.06 -15.84
CA ALA A 14 -2.12 22.99 -14.49
C ALA A 14 -2.16 21.49 -14.20
N CYS A 15 -1.12 21.02 -13.52
CA CYS A 15 -1.17 19.73 -12.85
C CYS A 15 -2.33 19.89 -11.89
N ALA A 16 -3.50 19.36 -12.26
CA ALA A 16 -4.64 19.29 -11.39
C ALA A 16 -4.21 18.38 -10.23
N THR A 17 -3.56 18.97 -9.23
CA THR A 17 -3.44 18.39 -7.91
C THR A 17 -4.85 18.38 -7.37
N TRP A 18 -5.61 17.34 -7.72
CA TRP A 18 -6.69 16.90 -6.86
C TRP A 18 -6.02 16.62 -5.53
N ALA A 19 -6.20 17.54 -4.58
CA ALA A 19 -5.91 17.22 -3.20
C ALA A 19 -6.83 16.03 -2.90
N GLU A 20 -6.24 14.84 -2.81
CA GLU A 20 -6.92 13.71 -2.21
C GLU A 20 -7.19 14.14 -0.76
N VAL A 21 -8.38 14.68 -0.50
CA VAL A 21 -8.87 14.91 0.87
C VAL A 21 -9.21 13.52 1.39
N GLY A 22 -8.18 12.80 1.79
CA GLY A 22 -8.20 11.42 2.23
C GLY A 22 -7.08 11.20 3.23
N LEU A 23 -7.34 10.44 4.28
CA LEU A 23 -6.26 9.93 5.13
C LEU A 23 -5.34 9.08 4.25
N ARG A 24 -4.10 9.52 4.08
CA ARG A 24 -3.10 8.83 3.27
C ARG A 24 -2.02 8.29 4.19
N ILE A 25 -1.72 7.01 4.02
CA ILE A 25 -0.54 6.37 4.60
C ILE A 25 0.51 6.33 3.49
N GLY A 26 1.52 7.19 3.58
CA GLY A 26 2.61 7.28 2.62
C GLY A 26 3.95 6.81 3.17
N PRO A 27 5.04 7.00 2.39
CA PRO A 27 6.40 6.62 2.77
C PRO A 27 6.86 7.23 4.10
N GLU A 28 6.34 8.40 4.46
CA GLU A 28 6.61 9.09 5.71
C GLU A 28 6.25 8.25 6.95
N SER A 29 5.36 7.27 6.82
CA SER A 29 4.87 6.47 7.94
C SER A 29 5.71 5.21 8.21
N ALA A 30 6.86 5.03 7.54
CA ALA A 30 7.67 3.80 7.64
C ALA A 30 8.02 3.40 9.09
N THR A 31 8.26 4.38 9.97
CA THR A 31 8.58 4.15 11.39
C THR A 31 7.37 3.89 12.28
N GLU A 32 6.16 4.08 11.76
CA GLU A 32 4.90 3.89 12.49
C GLU A 32 4.38 2.45 12.38
N TRP A 33 4.95 1.66 11.48
CA TRP A 33 4.65 0.25 11.31
C TRP A 33 5.39 -0.61 12.34
N SER A 34 4.64 -1.48 13.02
CA SER A 34 5.20 -2.45 13.97
C SER A 34 5.02 -3.88 13.47
N ALA A 35 6.12 -4.65 13.43
CA ALA A 35 6.08 -6.09 13.18
C ALA A 35 5.38 -6.82 14.33
N GLN A 36 4.52 -7.77 14.00
CA GLN A 36 3.74 -8.55 14.97
C GLN A 36 4.17 -10.01 14.93
N VAL A 37 5.32 -10.28 15.53
CA VAL A 37 5.99 -11.59 15.56
C VAL A 37 5.06 -12.69 16.11
N SER A 38 4.25 -12.38 17.12
CA SER A 38 3.36 -13.34 17.78
C SER A 38 2.06 -13.65 17.03
N TRP A 39 1.77 -12.96 15.92
CA TRP A 39 0.49 -13.11 15.20
C TRP A 39 0.50 -14.20 14.13
N GLN A 40 1.63 -14.90 13.94
CA GLN A 40 1.75 -15.98 12.98
C GLN A 40 2.68 -17.09 13.48
N GLY A 41 2.48 -18.30 12.97
CA GLY A 41 3.25 -19.47 13.41
C GLY A 41 4.72 -19.51 12.95
N ASN A 42 5.07 -18.77 11.89
CA ASN A 42 6.41 -18.80 11.30
C ASN A 42 6.93 -17.39 10.94
N PRO A 43 7.14 -16.49 11.93
CA PRO A 43 7.59 -15.12 11.68
C PRO A 43 9.05 -15.07 11.22
N SER A 44 9.38 -14.05 10.45
CA SER A 44 10.77 -13.66 10.16
C SER A 44 11.27 -12.69 11.25
N GLU A 45 12.43 -12.98 11.83
CA GLU A 45 13.07 -12.10 12.81
C GLU A 45 13.87 -10.98 12.14
N ALA A 46 14.22 -11.17 10.86
CA ALA A 46 14.97 -10.21 10.04
C ALA A 46 14.06 -9.31 9.18
N CYS A 47 12.76 -9.25 9.47
CA CYS A 47 11.81 -8.44 8.70
C CYS A 47 12.08 -6.94 8.88
N SER A 48 11.67 -6.13 7.89
CA SER A 48 11.82 -4.67 7.96
C SER A 48 10.75 -3.93 7.18
N VAL A 49 10.57 -2.66 7.54
CA VAL A 49 9.80 -1.67 6.78
C VAL A 49 10.73 -0.50 6.48
N SER A 50 10.82 -0.12 5.21
CA SER A 50 11.66 1.00 4.76
C SER A 50 10.99 1.78 3.64
N VAL A 51 11.62 2.84 3.15
CA VAL A 51 11.15 3.58 1.97
C VAL A 51 12.01 3.21 0.77
N ARG A 52 11.37 2.80 -0.32
CA ARG A 52 12.01 2.54 -1.62
C ARG A 52 11.13 3.10 -2.74
N ASP A 53 11.72 3.82 -3.70
CA ASP A 53 11.03 4.36 -4.87
C ASP A 53 9.73 5.13 -4.53
N ALA A 54 9.77 5.94 -3.47
CA ALA A 54 8.64 6.69 -2.94
C ALA A 54 7.41 5.84 -2.53
N ALA A 55 7.66 4.58 -2.13
CA ALA A 55 6.68 3.68 -1.53
C ALA A 55 7.23 3.04 -0.24
N LEU A 56 6.33 2.53 0.59
CA LEU A 56 6.69 1.66 1.70
C LEU A 56 7.12 0.29 1.14
N ASP A 57 8.29 -0.17 1.58
CA ASP A 57 8.89 -1.45 1.21
C ASP A 57 8.89 -2.38 2.43
N PHE A 58 8.01 -3.38 2.39
CA PHE A 58 7.86 -4.40 3.43
C PHE A 58 8.69 -5.63 3.02
N CYS A 59 9.71 -5.95 3.80
CA CYS A 59 10.65 -7.00 3.48
C CYS A 59 10.58 -8.16 4.47
N VAL A 60 10.51 -9.38 3.93
CA VAL A 60 10.74 -10.63 4.64
C VAL A 60 11.86 -11.34 3.88
N PRO A 61 13.12 -11.27 4.34
CA PRO A 61 14.26 -11.75 3.55
C PRO A 61 14.40 -13.27 3.57
N GLU A 62 13.73 -13.94 4.52
CA GLU A 62 13.87 -15.37 4.74
C GLU A 62 12.81 -16.17 3.96
N PRO A 63 13.21 -17.20 3.19
CA PRO A 63 12.27 -18.01 2.42
C PRO A 63 11.32 -18.77 3.35
N ASN A 64 10.07 -18.94 2.90
CA ASN A 64 9.00 -19.64 3.63
C ASN A 64 8.63 -19.04 5.00
N ARG A 65 9.12 -17.84 5.32
CA ARG A 65 8.70 -17.04 6.48
C ARG A 65 7.67 -15.99 6.06
N GLY A 66 7.03 -15.37 7.04
CA GLY A 66 6.17 -14.20 6.79
C GLY A 66 6.31 -13.17 7.90
N MET A 67 5.57 -12.07 7.75
CA MET A 67 5.36 -11.11 8.83
C MET A 67 4.00 -10.46 8.66
N LYS A 68 3.34 -10.17 9.79
CA LYS A 68 2.18 -9.28 9.86
C LYS A 68 2.65 -7.96 10.45
N TRP A 69 2.23 -6.85 9.86
CA TRP A 69 2.55 -5.52 10.35
C TRP A 69 1.27 -4.80 10.75
N VAL A 70 1.39 -3.95 11.77
CA VAL A 70 0.29 -3.08 12.20
C VAL A 70 0.70 -1.62 12.09
N HIS A 71 -0.22 -0.81 11.60
CA HIS A 71 -0.18 0.65 11.68
C HIS A 71 -1.38 1.09 12.49
N ARG A 72 -1.18 1.94 13.49
CA ARG A 72 -2.31 2.54 14.20
C ARG A 72 -2.79 3.73 13.39
N LEU A 73 -4.09 3.81 13.18
CA LEU A 73 -4.72 4.97 12.57
C LEU A 73 -5.52 5.67 13.65
N ASP A 74 -5.51 7.00 13.61
CA ASP A 74 -6.55 7.76 14.28
C ASP A 74 -7.91 7.30 13.71
N PRO A 75 -8.97 7.26 14.54
CA PRO A 75 -10.29 6.86 14.07
C PRO A 75 -10.68 7.64 12.81
N ALA A 76 -10.76 6.93 11.69
CA ALA A 76 -11.22 7.51 10.44
C ALA A 76 -12.75 7.56 10.46
N ASP A 77 -13.32 8.71 10.13
CA ASP A 77 -14.76 8.82 9.90
C ASP A 77 -15.11 8.06 8.62
N VAL A 78 -15.58 6.83 8.75
CA VAL A 78 -15.96 5.96 7.63
C VAL A 78 -17.16 6.48 6.84
N PHE A 79 -17.94 7.41 7.39
CA PHE A 79 -18.99 8.10 6.63
C PHE A 79 -18.40 9.17 5.71
N ALA A 80 -17.28 9.78 6.10
CA ALA A 80 -16.51 10.72 5.28
C ALA A 80 -15.58 9.99 4.28
N TYR A 81 -14.96 8.89 4.69
CA TYR A 81 -14.03 8.08 3.89
C TYR A 81 -14.62 6.71 3.57
N ARG A 82 -15.48 6.65 2.55
CA ARG A 82 -16.23 5.44 2.17
C ARG A 82 -15.39 4.35 1.50
N TRP A 83 -14.16 4.67 1.10
CA TRP A 83 -13.31 3.79 0.32
C TRP A 83 -11.94 3.67 0.97
N LEU A 84 -11.44 2.45 0.99
CA LEU A 84 -10.06 2.13 1.31
C LEU A 84 -9.38 1.67 0.03
N VAL A 85 -8.38 2.42 -0.42
CA VAL A 85 -7.63 2.12 -1.64
C VAL A 85 -6.23 1.68 -1.26
N VAL A 86 -5.86 0.47 -1.68
CA VAL A 86 -4.51 -0.06 -1.51
C VAL A 86 -3.88 -0.32 -2.87
N ARG A 87 -2.76 0.35 -3.13
CA ARG A 87 -1.90 0.06 -4.28
C ARG A 87 -0.66 -0.66 -3.78
N TYR A 88 -0.47 -1.89 -4.24
CA TYR A 88 0.67 -2.69 -3.82
C TYR A 88 1.33 -3.37 -5.02
N ARG A 89 2.59 -3.75 -4.84
CA ARG A 89 3.32 -4.68 -5.70
C ARG A 89 3.98 -5.70 -4.79
N MET A 90 3.85 -6.96 -5.12
CA MET A 90 4.50 -8.05 -4.39
C MET A 90 5.39 -8.84 -5.34
N VAL A 91 6.58 -9.22 -4.87
CA VAL A 91 7.53 -10.06 -5.61
C VAL A 91 7.94 -11.22 -4.72
N SER A 92 8.29 -12.36 -5.33
CA SER A 92 8.73 -13.57 -4.61
C SER A 92 7.70 -14.11 -3.58
N TYR A 93 6.41 -13.95 -3.90
CA TYR A 93 5.31 -14.45 -3.07
C TYR A 93 4.96 -15.90 -3.41
N ALA A 94 4.79 -16.72 -2.37
CA ALA A 94 4.24 -18.06 -2.49
C ALA A 94 2.72 -18.02 -2.22
N PRO A 95 1.86 -18.28 -3.21
CA PRO A 95 0.40 -18.23 -3.05
C PRO A 95 -0.16 -19.49 -2.36
N GLY A 96 0.52 -20.00 -1.32
CA GLY A 96 0.04 -21.08 -0.44
C GLY A 96 -1.27 -20.70 0.27
N PRO A 97 -1.75 -21.45 1.30
CA PRO A 97 -3.08 -21.20 1.87
C PRO A 97 -3.24 -19.71 2.20
N ILE A 98 -4.18 -19.09 1.49
CA ILE A 98 -4.18 -17.64 1.31
C ILE A 98 -4.77 -16.98 2.54
N ASP A 99 -4.03 -16.02 3.10
CA ASP A 99 -4.46 -15.13 4.18
C ASP A 99 -4.85 -13.75 3.60
N TYR A 100 -5.10 -12.76 4.44
CA TYR A 100 -5.45 -11.40 4.01
C TYR A 100 -4.26 -10.54 3.57
N LEU A 101 -4.52 -9.62 2.63
CA LEU A 101 -3.59 -8.51 2.34
C LEU A 101 -3.66 -7.46 3.43
N LEU A 102 -4.88 -7.15 3.84
CA LEU A 102 -5.21 -6.04 4.72
C LEU A 102 -6.33 -6.45 5.65
N TRP A 103 -6.15 -6.15 6.92
CA TRP A 103 -7.14 -6.31 7.96
C TRP A 103 -7.33 -4.98 8.67
N CYS A 104 -8.58 -4.54 8.82
CA CYS A 104 -8.94 -3.31 9.52
C CYS A 104 -9.78 -3.69 10.74
N ASN A 105 -9.33 -3.29 11.93
CA ASN A 105 -10.11 -3.49 13.14
C ASN A 105 -11.24 -2.46 13.19
N ALA A 106 -12.49 -2.91 13.09
CA ALA A 106 -13.62 -2.20 13.67
C ALA A 106 -13.96 -2.94 14.96
N ASP A 107 -14.37 -2.24 16.02
CA ASP A 107 -14.69 -2.82 17.34
C ASP A 107 -15.74 -3.97 17.31
N THR A 108 -16.31 -4.28 16.14
CA THR A 108 -17.22 -5.39 15.85
C THR A 108 -16.73 -6.15 14.61
N GLY A 109 -16.06 -7.29 14.79
CA GLY A 109 -15.24 -7.91 13.75
C GLY A 109 -15.95 -8.75 12.67
N GLU A 110 -15.28 -8.84 11.52
CA GLU A 110 -15.22 -9.97 10.59
C GLU A 110 -13.76 -10.07 10.04
N ASP A 111 -13.42 -11.18 9.36
CA ASP A 111 -12.11 -11.38 8.73
C ASP A 111 -11.78 -10.26 7.70
N GLY A 112 -10.50 -9.94 7.57
CA GLY A 112 -9.99 -8.90 6.66
C GLY A 112 -10.08 -9.31 5.19
N LEU A 113 -9.78 -8.39 4.27
CA LEU A 113 -9.84 -8.67 2.84
C LEU A 113 -8.78 -9.70 2.45
N ARG A 114 -9.23 -10.91 2.07
CA ARG A 114 -8.38 -11.99 1.59
C ARG A 114 -7.77 -11.66 0.24
N LEU A 115 -6.47 -11.93 0.07
CA LEU A 115 -5.89 -11.94 -1.28
C LEU A 115 -6.64 -13.01 -2.06
N LEU A 116 -7.13 -12.67 -3.25
CA LEU A 116 -7.48 -13.72 -4.20
C LEU A 116 -6.18 -14.32 -4.71
N PRO A 117 -6.12 -15.64 -4.98
CA PRO A 117 -4.98 -16.19 -5.69
C PRO A 117 -4.80 -15.37 -6.97
N PRO A 118 -3.55 -15.10 -7.41
CA PRO A 118 -3.38 -14.54 -8.74
C PRO A 118 -4.18 -15.43 -9.70
N HIS A 119 -5.07 -14.82 -10.48
CA HIS A 119 -5.71 -15.54 -11.58
C HIS A 119 -4.58 -16.21 -12.34
N ALA A 120 -4.54 -17.55 -12.34
CA ALA A 120 -3.67 -18.24 -13.27
C ALA A 120 -4.11 -17.72 -14.65
N PRO A 121 -3.20 -17.16 -15.48
CA PRO A 121 -3.55 -16.91 -16.85
C PRO A 121 -4.04 -18.22 -17.45
N GLU A 122 -5.28 -18.23 -17.93
CA GLU A 122 -5.75 -19.27 -18.85
C GLU A 122 -4.91 -19.09 -20.12
N TRP A 123 -3.87 -19.91 -20.26
CA TRP A 123 -3.22 -20.08 -21.54
C TRP A 123 -4.05 -21.11 -22.32
N ASP A 124 -4.89 -20.60 -23.22
CA ASP A 124 -5.38 -21.37 -24.38
C ASP A 124 -4.22 -21.65 -25.35
#